data_AF-A0A9E4B891-F1
#
_entry.id   AF-A0A9E4B891-F1
#
_cell.length_a   1.000
_cell.length_b   1.000
_cell.length_c   1.000
_cell.angle_alpha   90.00
_cell.angle_beta   90.00
_cell.angle_gamma   90.00
#
_symmetry.space_group_name_H-M   'P 1'
#
loop_
_entity.id
_entity.type
_entity.pdbx_description
1 polymer ?
#
loop_
_entity_poly.entity_id
_entity_poly.type
_entity_poly.pdbx_seq_one_letter_code
_entity_poly.pdbx_strand_id
1 'polypeptide(L)'
;MTIICLSGLPTAIAAEESEASAEEGIDDEAGITVDEILANPLDDDAYVKSSRCLSPSRYRRIEIMNDRVVVFRGRGGDVWVNFLANRCLGLGPDMIVSVEKHGMRLCSRDRFRGLPRLRGGAGSMPCVLGDFHRVAAESVGAIHDAIQASERTTTVKRTVGSGKPAGPQEPESPEE
;
A
#
# COMPACT_ATOMS: atom_id res chain seq x y z
N MET A 1 -33.09 48.23 -25.50
CA MET A 1 -33.01 48.41 -26.96
C MET A 1 -32.14 47.26 -27.49
N THR A 2 -32.57 46.29 -28.28
CA THR A 2 -33.71 46.17 -29.21
C THR A 2 -33.76 44.70 -29.73
N ILE A 3 -34.94 44.06 -29.73
CA ILE A 3 -35.53 43.08 -30.70
C ILE A 3 -34.81 41.74 -30.92
N ILE A 4 -35.30 40.61 -30.37
CA ILE A 4 -36.31 39.62 -30.90
C ILE A 4 -35.92 38.98 -32.25
N CYS A 5 -35.79 37.64 -32.25
CA CYS A 5 -36.31 36.79 -33.32
C CYS A 5 -36.85 35.48 -32.72
N LEU A 6 -38.18 35.38 -32.69
CA LEU A 6 -38.98 34.18 -32.46
C LEU A 6 -39.27 33.54 -33.83
N SER A 7 -39.06 32.24 -33.98
CA SER A 7 -39.65 31.38 -35.03
C SER A 7 -39.22 29.94 -34.74
N GLY A 8 -40.04 28.88 -34.69
CA GLY A 8 -41.45 28.64 -34.96
C GLY A 8 -41.63 27.11 -34.94
N LEU A 9 -42.70 26.61 -34.27
CA LEU A 9 -43.16 25.21 -34.24
C LEU A 9 -43.71 24.75 -35.62
N PRO A 10 -44.20 23.51 -35.84
CA PRO A 10 -44.09 22.22 -35.10
C PRO A 10 -43.73 21.03 -36.03
N THR A 11 -43.43 19.85 -35.48
CA THR A 11 -43.85 18.60 -36.14
C THR A 11 -44.17 17.54 -35.08
N ALA A 12 -45.44 17.19 -35.00
CA ALA A 12 -45.93 16.02 -34.32
C ALA A 12 -45.60 14.78 -35.16
N ILE A 13 -45.05 13.75 -34.55
CA ILE A 13 -45.24 12.37 -34.98
C ILE A 13 -45.85 11.61 -33.81
N ALA A 14 -46.91 10.89 -34.16
CA ALA A 14 -47.81 10.15 -33.32
C ALA A 14 -47.17 8.89 -32.72
N ALA A 15 -47.71 8.52 -31.56
CA ALA A 15 -47.94 7.18 -31.04
C ALA A 15 -47.17 6.00 -31.65
N GLU A 16 -46.39 5.31 -30.80
CA GLU A 16 -46.60 3.88 -30.63
C GLU A 16 -46.77 3.58 -29.13
N GLU A 17 -47.97 3.08 -28.79
CA GLU A 17 -48.19 2.29 -27.60
C GLU A 17 -47.30 1.04 -27.69
N SER A 18 -46.55 0.79 -26.63
CA SER A 18 -46.25 -0.58 -26.24
C SER A 18 -46.38 -0.63 -24.72
N GLU A 19 -47.58 -0.95 -24.27
CA GLU A 19 -47.77 -1.60 -22.97
C GLU A 19 -46.94 -2.88 -22.98
N ALA A 20 -45.87 -2.91 -22.21
CA ALA A 20 -45.22 -4.14 -21.82
C ALA A 20 -44.74 -3.98 -20.38
N SER A 21 -45.58 -4.51 -19.50
CA SER A 21 -45.34 -4.98 -18.14
C SER A 21 -44.37 -4.18 -17.29
N ALA A 22 -44.94 -3.60 -16.24
CA ALA A 22 -44.29 -3.55 -14.94
C ALA A 22 -43.70 -4.94 -14.61
N GLU A 23 -42.39 -5.03 -14.74
CA GLU A 23 -41.59 -5.92 -13.93
C GLU A 23 -40.98 -4.97 -12.90
N GLU A 24 -41.63 -4.83 -11.74
CA GLU A 24 -41.00 -4.24 -10.57
C GLU A 24 -39.81 -5.14 -10.21
N GLY A 25 -38.67 -4.86 -10.84
CA GLY A 25 -37.38 -5.26 -10.33
C GLY A 25 -37.15 -4.46 -9.06
N ILE A 26 -37.15 -5.17 -7.94
CA ILE A 26 -36.53 -4.66 -6.73
C ILE A 26 -35.03 -4.63 -7.06
N ASP A 27 -34.55 -3.49 -7.56
CA ASP A 27 -33.12 -3.19 -7.62
C ASP A 27 -32.69 -2.88 -6.19
N ASP A 28 -32.40 -3.93 -5.45
CA ASP A 28 -31.83 -3.86 -4.11
C ASP A 28 -30.61 -2.91 -4.09
N GLU A 29 -30.65 -1.99 -3.12
CA GLU A 29 -29.49 -1.42 -2.42
C GLU A 29 -28.56 -0.53 -3.25
N ALA A 30 -28.88 0.78 -3.34
CA ALA A 30 -28.00 1.92 -3.65
C ALA A 30 -26.57 1.55 -4.10
N GLY A 31 -26.47 0.90 -5.26
CA GLY A 31 -25.22 0.39 -5.78
C GLY A 31 -24.46 1.56 -6.36
N ILE A 32 -23.47 2.07 -5.62
CA ILE A 32 -22.56 3.09 -6.14
C ILE A 32 -22.00 2.54 -7.46
N THR A 33 -22.34 3.18 -8.56
CA THR A 33 -21.92 2.73 -9.89
C THR A 33 -20.43 3.03 -10.08
N VAL A 34 -19.74 2.29 -10.96
CA VAL A 34 -18.33 2.58 -11.28
C VAL A 34 -18.19 4.02 -11.79
N ASP A 35 -19.14 4.48 -12.60
CA ASP A 35 -19.18 5.86 -13.12
C ASP A 35 -19.32 6.89 -11.99
N GLU A 36 -20.09 6.59 -10.94
CA GLU A 36 -20.28 7.46 -9.77
C GLU A 36 -19.01 7.52 -8.89
N ILE A 37 -18.27 6.41 -8.73
CA ILE A 37 -16.97 6.40 -8.04
C ILE A 37 -15.95 7.27 -8.78
N LEU A 38 -15.94 7.20 -10.11
CA LEU A 38 -15.00 7.98 -10.94
C LEU A 38 -15.40 9.45 -11.06
N ALA A 39 -16.69 9.77 -10.93
CA ALA A 39 -17.21 11.14 -11.00
C ALA A 39 -16.91 11.97 -9.73
N ASN A 40 -16.58 11.33 -8.61
CA ASN A 40 -16.22 11.99 -7.35
C ASN A 40 -14.80 11.62 -6.91
N PRO A 41 -13.75 12.14 -7.59
CA PRO A 41 -12.38 11.90 -7.18
C PRO A 41 -12.15 12.48 -5.78
N LEU A 42 -11.33 11.79 -4.99
CA LEU A 42 -10.85 12.33 -3.72
C LEU A 42 -10.04 13.60 -3.97
N ASP A 43 -9.94 14.47 -2.97
CA ASP A 43 -9.11 15.66 -3.06
C ASP A 43 -7.63 15.30 -3.34
N ASP A 44 -6.91 16.19 -4.03
CA ASP A 44 -5.50 16.01 -4.42
C ASP A 44 -4.53 15.74 -3.26
N ASP A 45 -4.92 16.09 -2.04
CA ASP A 45 -4.19 15.85 -0.80
C ASP A 45 -4.47 14.47 -0.18
N ALA A 46 -5.58 13.82 -0.55
CA ALA A 46 -5.85 12.41 -0.26
C ALA A 46 -4.93 11.47 -1.05
N TYR A 47 -4.43 11.91 -2.20
CA TYR A 47 -3.45 11.15 -2.97
C TYR A 47 -2.06 11.24 -2.35
N VAL A 48 -1.45 10.06 -2.13
CA VAL A 48 -0.09 9.94 -1.58
C VAL A 48 0.94 10.49 -2.57
N LYS A 49 1.34 11.75 -2.38
CA LYS A 49 2.41 12.37 -3.15
C LYS A 49 3.74 11.72 -2.78
N SER A 50 4.29 10.91 -3.70
CA SER A 50 5.64 10.40 -3.57
C SER A 50 6.65 11.47 -4.00
N SER A 51 7.78 11.52 -3.31
CA SER A 51 8.90 12.38 -3.64
C SER A 51 10.12 11.53 -3.97
N ARG A 52 10.83 11.90 -5.03
CA ARG A 52 12.03 11.17 -5.47
C ARG A 52 13.23 11.42 -4.56
N CYS A 53 13.34 12.60 -3.97
CA CYS A 53 14.45 12.96 -3.10
C CYS A 53 13.95 13.66 -1.84
N LEU A 54 14.48 13.23 -0.70
CA LEU A 54 14.22 13.77 0.62
C LEU A 54 15.44 14.55 1.13
N SER A 55 15.22 15.80 1.51
CA SER A 55 16.28 16.63 2.10
C SER A 55 16.64 16.16 3.52
N PRO A 56 17.92 16.16 3.93
CA PRO A 56 18.32 15.80 5.30
C PRO A 56 17.67 16.67 6.38
N SER A 57 17.24 17.89 6.02
CA SER A 57 16.53 18.77 6.95
C SER A 57 15.11 18.30 7.27
N ARG A 58 14.48 17.50 6.39
CA ARG A 58 13.09 17.03 6.51
C ARG A 58 12.91 15.91 7.52
N TYR A 59 13.90 15.03 7.66
CA TYR A 59 13.83 13.90 8.59
C TYR A 59 14.84 14.01 9.74
N ARG A 60 14.58 13.31 10.83
CA ARG A 60 15.40 13.28 12.05
C ARG A 60 15.73 11.87 12.50
N ARG A 61 14.85 10.91 12.21
CA ARG A 61 15.04 9.51 12.59
C ARG A 61 14.70 8.63 11.39
N ILE A 62 15.48 7.57 11.24
CA ILE A 62 15.26 6.51 10.26
C ILE A 62 15.00 5.23 11.05
N GLU A 63 13.88 4.59 10.77
CA GLU A 63 13.42 3.37 11.44
C GLU A 63 13.25 2.29 10.37
N ILE A 64 13.92 1.16 10.55
CA ILE A 64 13.73 0.00 9.67
C ILE A 64 12.58 -0.80 10.25
N MET A 65 11.50 -0.96 9.49
CA MET A 65 10.38 -1.79 9.90
C MET A 65 10.66 -3.27 9.61
N ASN A 66 11.20 -3.56 8.43
CA ASN A 66 11.59 -4.91 8.02
C ASN A 66 12.59 -4.87 6.85
N ASP A 67 12.76 -5.99 6.15
CA ASP A 67 13.65 -6.13 5.00
C ASP A 67 13.18 -5.45 3.71
N ARG A 68 12.04 -4.75 3.72
CA ARG A 68 11.46 -4.04 2.56
C ARG A 68 10.98 -2.62 2.85
N VAL A 69 10.85 -2.23 4.11
CA VAL A 69 10.19 -0.98 4.48
C VAL A 69 11.05 -0.21 5.47
N VAL A 70 11.34 1.05 5.11
CA VAL A 70 12.09 2.00 5.93
C VAL A 70 11.26 3.26 6.12
N VAL A 71 11.15 3.71 7.36
CA VAL A 71 10.37 4.89 7.75
C VAL A 71 11.29 6.03 8.14
N PHE A 72 10.99 7.21 7.60
CA PHE A 72 11.69 8.45 7.89
C PHE A 72 10.75 9.35 8.69
N ARG A 73 11.10 9.65 9.93
CA ARG A 73 10.32 10.53 10.81
C ARG A 73 10.88 11.95 10.75
N GLY A 74 10.02 12.91 10.45
CA GLY A 74 10.31 14.34 10.33
C GLY A 74 10.08 15.16 11.58
N ARG A 75 10.22 16.48 11.41
CA ARG A 75 9.74 17.47 12.39
C ARG A 75 8.25 17.73 12.17
N GLY A 76 7.53 18.07 13.23
CA GLY A 76 6.11 18.45 13.13
C GLY A 76 5.17 17.30 12.75
N GLY A 77 5.56 16.05 12.99
CA GLY A 77 4.72 14.88 12.69
C GLY A 77 4.78 14.37 11.25
N ASP A 78 5.57 14.99 10.37
CA ASP A 78 5.79 14.47 9.02
C ASP A 78 6.38 13.06 9.06
N VAL A 79 5.84 12.15 8.25
CA VAL A 79 6.38 10.80 8.07
C VAL A 79 6.48 10.46 6.59
N TRP A 80 7.59 9.83 6.21
CA TRP A 80 7.75 9.24 4.88
C TRP A 80 8.03 7.75 4.99
N VAL A 81 7.33 6.96 4.19
CA VAL A 81 7.58 5.53 4.03
C VAL A 81 8.34 5.33 2.73
N ASN A 82 9.44 4.59 2.80
CA ASN A 82 10.23 4.18 1.65
C ASN A 82 10.10 2.66 1.49
N PHE A 83 9.38 2.25 0.44
CA PHE A 83 9.34 0.86 0.01
C PHE A 83 10.59 0.58 -0.82
N LEU A 84 11.42 -0.34 -0.36
CA LEU A 84 12.64 -0.70 -1.04
C LEU A 84 12.32 -1.38 -2.38
N ALA A 85 13.11 -1.10 -3.40
CA ALA A 85 12.90 -1.67 -4.74
C ALA A 85 12.93 -3.21 -4.74
N ASN A 86 13.71 -3.80 -3.82
CA ASN A 86 13.79 -5.24 -3.61
C ASN A 86 13.93 -5.53 -2.11
N ARG A 87 13.66 -6.79 -1.73
CA ARG A 87 14.01 -7.31 -0.40
C ARG A 87 15.51 -7.12 -0.14
N CYS A 88 15.86 -6.50 0.97
CA CYS A 88 17.25 -6.32 1.37
C CYS A 88 17.70 -7.39 2.37
N LEU A 89 18.66 -8.22 1.95
CA LEU A 89 19.13 -9.34 2.75
C LEU A 89 19.92 -8.87 3.97
N GLY A 90 19.59 -9.43 5.14
CA GLY A 90 20.21 -9.07 6.41
C GLY A 90 19.78 -7.72 6.95
N LEU A 91 18.83 -7.02 6.30
CA LEU A 91 18.23 -5.82 6.85
C LEU A 91 17.17 -6.23 7.88
N GLY A 92 17.26 -5.68 9.09
CA GLY A 92 16.32 -5.99 10.17
C GLY A 92 15.96 -4.76 11.00
N PRO A 93 14.91 -4.89 11.83
CA PRO A 93 14.58 -3.89 12.83
C PRO A 93 15.79 -3.55 13.71
N ASP A 94 15.77 -2.34 14.30
CA ASP A 94 16.80 -1.82 15.19
C ASP A 94 18.22 -1.66 14.62
N MET A 95 18.43 -1.85 13.31
CA MET A 95 19.73 -1.51 12.70
C MET A 95 19.89 0.00 12.48
N ILE A 96 21.14 0.44 12.39
CA ILE A 96 21.53 1.81 12.06
C ILE A 96 21.68 1.91 10.54
N VAL A 97 20.99 2.86 9.91
CA VAL A 97 21.10 3.09 8.47
C VAL A 97 22.37 3.89 8.15
N SER A 98 23.28 3.29 7.39
CA SER A 98 24.45 3.95 6.80
C SER A 98 24.21 4.16 5.31
N VAL A 99 24.07 5.42 4.90
CA VAL A 99 23.81 5.78 3.49
C VAL A 99 25.13 6.06 2.78
N GLU A 100 25.30 5.47 1.60
CA GLU A 100 26.36 5.82 0.66
C GLU A 100 25.95 7.12 -0.05
N LYS A 101 26.27 8.26 0.55
CA LYS A 101 25.85 9.57 0.04
C LYS A 101 26.66 9.97 -1.19
N HIS A 102 25.96 10.19 -2.31
CA HIS A 102 26.53 10.80 -3.52
C HIS A 102 26.21 12.31 -3.65
N GLY A 103 25.39 12.86 -2.75
CA GLY A 103 24.99 14.27 -2.79
C GLY A 103 24.38 14.78 -1.48
N MET A 104 23.78 15.98 -1.54
CA MET A 104 23.20 16.67 -0.37
C MET A 104 21.81 16.17 0.03
N ARG A 105 21.15 15.38 -0.81
CA ARG A 105 19.79 14.83 -0.57
C ARG A 105 19.85 13.31 -0.59
N LEU A 106 18.89 12.69 0.08
CA LEU A 106 18.67 11.26 -0.01
C LEU A 106 17.66 11.02 -1.13
N CYS A 107 18.07 10.35 -2.19
CA CYS A 107 17.26 10.11 -3.36
C CYS A 107 16.86 8.65 -3.50
N SER A 108 15.78 8.42 -4.25
CA SER A 108 15.44 7.12 -4.81
C SER A 108 16.67 6.54 -5.50
N ARG A 109 16.88 5.24 -5.35
CA ARG A 109 18.02 4.48 -5.89
C ARG A 109 19.38 4.75 -5.23
N ASP A 110 19.45 5.62 -4.22
CA ASP A 110 20.64 5.71 -3.38
C ASP A 110 20.84 4.39 -2.62
N ARG A 111 22.11 4.06 -2.41
CA ARG A 111 22.52 2.84 -1.73
C ARG A 111 22.68 3.08 -0.24
N PHE A 112 22.31 2.09 0.55
CA PHE A 112 22.54 2.10 1.99
C PHE A 112 22.81 0.70 2.53
N ARG A 113 23.30 0.62 3.76
CA ARG A 113 23.45 -0.61 4.53
C ARG A 113 22.88 -0.43 5.92
N GLY A 114 22.28 -1.48 6.44
CA GLY A 114 21.98 -1.64 7.86
C GLY A 114 23.23 -2.08 8.60
N LEU A 115 23.60 -1.34 9.63
CA LEU A 115 24.69 -1.69 10.54
C LEU A 115 24.10 -2.12 11.89
N PRO A 116 24.63 -3.16 12.52
CA PRO A 116 24.18 -3.56 13.86
C PRO A 116 24.50 -2.45 14.87
N ARG A 117 23.63 -2.26 15.87
CA ARG A 117 23.92 -1.34 16.99
C ARG A 117 25.04 -1.85 17.88
N LEU A 118 25.10 -3.16 18.06
CA LEU A 118 26.13 -3.83 18.87
C LEU A 118 27.33 -4.19 17.99
N ARG A 119 28.53 -3.99 18.53
CA ARG A 119 29.77 -4.41 17.86
C ARG A 119 29.78 -5.93 17.65
N GLY A 120 30.25 -6.36 16.47
CA GLY A 120 30.40 -7.78 16.13
C GLY A 120 29.17 -8.42 15.46
N GLY A 121 28.05 -7.71 15.32
CA GLY A 121 26.92 -8.18 14.52
C GLY A 121 27.22 -8.16 13.02
N ALA A 122 26.47 -8.96 12.25
CA ALA A 122 26.48 -8.86 10.79
C ALA A 122 25.63 -7.65 10.35
N GLY A 123 26.15 -6.87 9.40
CA GLY A 123 25.38 -5.85 8.70
C GLY A 123 24.55 -6.44 7.56
N SER A 124 23.67 -5.63 6.99
CA SER A 124 22.92 -6.01 5.79
C SER A 124 23.81 -5.99 4.55
N MET A 125 23.36 -6.68 3.50
CA MET A 125 23.84 -6.44 2.15
C MET A 125 23.51 -5.01 1.71
N PRO A 126 24.18 -4.46 0.68
CA PRO A 126 23.81 -3.17 0.09
C PRO A 126 22.36 -3.19 -0.40
N CYS A 127 21.56 -2.29 0.16
CA CYS A 127 20.17 -2.05 -0.18
C CYS A 127 20.05 -0.85 -1.13
N VAL A 128 18.91 -0.73 -1.81
CA VAL A 128 18.59 0.38 -2.72
C VAL A 128 17.26 0.99 -2.29
N LEU A 129 17.24 2.30 -2.05
CA LEU A 129 16.02 3.03 -1.70
C LEU A 129 15.04 3.10 -2.87
N GLY A 130 13.74 3.08 -2.56
CA GLY A 130 12.66 3.44 -3.49
C GLY A 130 12.25 4.90 -3.35
N ASP A 131 10.99 5.18 -3.68
CA ASP A 131 10.41 6.53 -3.54
C ASP A 131 9.93 6.82 -2.12
N PHE A 132 9.87 8.10 -1.76
CA PHE A 132 9.46 8.54 -0.44
C PHE A 132 7.99 8.95 -0.45
N HIS A 133 7.12 8.10 0.08
CA HIS A 133 5.69 8.33 0.19
C HIS A 133 5.39 9.08 1.48
N ARG A 134 4.90 10.32 1.40
CA ARG A 134 4.44 11.01 2.62
C ARG A 134 3.16 10.34 3.11
N VAL A 135 3.14 9.96 4.38
CA VAL A 135 1.97 9.33 5.02
C VAL A 135 1.55 10.15 6.22
N ALA A 136 0.26 10.11 6.54
CA ALA A 136 -0.24 10.64 7.79
C ALA A 136 0.35 9.83 8.96
N ALA A 137 0.63 10.49 10.09
CA ALA A 137 1.36 9.87 11.19
C ALA A 137 0.57 8.69 11.80
N GLU A 138 -0.74 8.82 11.85
CA GLU A 138 -1.72 7.84 12.28
C GLU A 138 -1.72 6.57 11.43
N SER A 139 -1.47 6.69 10.12
CA SER A 139 -1.47 5.55 9.19
C SER A 139 -0.26 4.63 9.38
N VAL A 140 0.82 5.12 9.99
CA VAL A 140 2.06 4.35 10.17
C VAL A 140 1.85 3.12 11.06
N GLY A 141 0.96 3.23 12.07
CA GLY A 141 0.58 2.11 12.91
C GLY A 141 -0.11 1.01 12.11
N ALA A 142 -1.10 1.37 11.29
CA ALA A 142 -1.78 0.42 10.41
C ALA A 142 -0.82 -0.27 9.44
N ILE A 143 0.16 0.47 8.89
CA ILE A 143 1.21 -0.11 8.02
C ILE A 143 2.05 -1.13 8.81
N HIS A 144 2.43 -0.80 10.05
CA HIS A 144 3.19 -1.69 10.91
C HIS A 144 2.43 -2.98 11.22
N ASP A 145 1.17 -2.85 11.61
CA ASP A 145 0.33 -3.99 11.99
C ASP A 145 0.05 -4.89 10.78
N ALA A 146 -0.18 -4.31 9.60
CA ALA A 146 -0.31 -5.05 8.36
C ALA A 146 0.96 -5.83 7.99
N ILE A 147 2.13 -5.22 8.15
CA ILE A 147 3.42 -5.89 7.94
C ILE A 147 3.58 -7.07 8.91
N GLN A 148 3.35 -6.83 10.20
CA GLN A 148 3.49 -7.86 11.22
C GLN A 148 2.51 -9.03 10.99
N ALA A 149 1.27 -8.74 10.58
CA ALA A 149 0.30 -9.76 10.20
C ALA A 149 0.79 -10.60 9.01
N SER A 150 1.33 -9.96 7.97
CA SER A 150 1.85 -10.66 6.79
C SER A 150 3.02 -11.62 7.12
N GLU A 151 3.89 -11.22 8.05
CA GLU A 151 5.03 -12.03 8.50
C GLU A 151 4.56 -13.26 9.29
N ARG A 152 3.55 -13.10 10.17
CA ARG A 152 2.92 -14.20 10.89
C ARG A 152 2.28 -15.20 9.93
N THR A 153 1.48 -14.74 8.97
CA THR A 153 0.82 -15.62 7.98
C THR A 153 1.84 -16.37 7.12
N THR A 154 2.92 -15.69 6.70
CA THR A 154 4.00 -16.36 5.93
C THR A 154 4.68 -17.45 6.76
N THR A 155 4.89 -17.20 8.06
CA THR A 155 5.47 -18.17 8.98
C THR A 155 4.57 -19.40 9.13
N VAL A 156 3.27 -19.19 9.37
CA VAL A 156 2.27 -20.27 9.45
C VAL A 156 2.20 -21.09 8.16
N LYS A 157 2.20 -20.43 6.99
CA LYS A 157 2.17 -21.13 5.70
C LYS A 157 3.39 -22.03 5.50
N ARG A 158 4.58 -21.62 5.97
CA ARG A 158 5.78 -22.45 5.92
C ARG A 158 5.70 -23.63 6.88
N THR A 159 5.29 -23.41 8.13
CA THR A 159 5.24 -24.50 9.12
C THR A 159 4.18 -25.54 8.78
N VAL A 160 3.01 -25.11 8.29
CA VAL A 160 1.94 -26.02 7.83
C VAL A 160 2.33 -26.71 6.52
N GLY A 161 2.95 -25.99 5.58
CA GLY A 161 3.40 -26.57 4.30
C GLY A 161 4.59 -27.52 4.41
N SER A 162 5.43 -27.38 5.44
CA SER A 162 6.55 -28.28 5.73
C SER A 162 6.18 -29.46 6.63
N GLY A 163 4.96 -29.47 7.21
CA GLY A 163 4.42 -30.63 7.90
C GLY A 163 3.98 -31.69 6.88
N LYS A 164 4.85 -32.68 6.61
CA LYS A 164 4.41 -33.94 5.99
C LYS A 164 3.28 -34.49 6.87
N PRO A 165 2.07 -34.77 6.35
CA PRO A 165 1.04 -35.40 7.17
C PRO A 165 1.58 -36.76 7.63
N ALA A 166 1.59 -37.00 8.94
CA ALA A 166 1.75 -38.34 9.47
C ALA A 166 0.58 -39.16 8.94
N GLY A 167 0.86 -40.16 8.11
CA GLY A 167 -0.16 -41.08 7.62
C GLY A 167 -0.82 -41.82 8.79
N PRO A 168 -2.05 -42.33 8.62
CA PRO A 168 -2.73 -43.10 9.65
C PRO A 168 -1.83 -44.24 10.15
N GLN A 169 -1.63 -44.35 11.46
CA GLN A 169 -1.02 -45.53 12.06
C GLN A 169 -2.07 -46.65 12.04
N GLU A 170 -1.79 -47.67 11.25
CA GLU A 170 -2.55 -48.92 11.23
C GLU A 170 -2.39 -49.60 12.60
N PRO A 171 -3.48 -49.99 13.28
CA PRO A 171 -3.37 -50.57 14.61
C PRO A 171 -2.72 -51.95 14.53
N GLU A 172 -1.65 -52.15 15.30
CA GLU A 172 -1.08 -53.48 15.57
C GLU A 172 -2.16 -54.39 16.16
N SER A 173 -2.47 -55.47 15.45
CA SER A 173 -3.26 -56.58 15.98
C SER A 173 -2.51 -57.27 17.13
N PRO A 174 -3.20 -57.71 18.19
CA PRO A 174 -2.57 -58.46 19.27
C PRO A 174 -2.26 -59.90 18.80
N GLU A 175 -1.01 -60.33 19.00
CA GLU A 175 -0.61 -61.74 18.89
C GLU A 175 -1.12 -62.52 20.13
N GLU A 176 -1.66 -63.73 19.87
CA GLU A 176 -2.09 -64.72 20.88
C GLU A 176 -0.92 -65.37 21.64
#